data_AF-A0A953SBY4-F1
#
_entry.id   AF-A0A953SBY4-F1
#
_cell.length_a   1.000
_cell.length_b   1.000
_cell.length_c   1.000
_cell.angle_alpha   90.00
_cell.angle_beta   90.00
_cell.angle_gamma   90.00
#
_symmetry.space_group_name_H-M   'P 1'
#
loop_
_entity.id
_entity.type
_entity.pdbx_description
1 polymer ?
#
loop_
_entity_poly.entity_id
_entity_poly.type
_entity_poly.pdbx_seq_one_letter_code
_entity_poly.pdbx_strand_id
1 'polypeptide(L)' 'MRGFKSHPRLQRFVIVEGVETLEQLAFLQAHGCDEGQGYYFSRPVVAQQFAKLLETGISATVWN' A
#
# COMPACT_ATOMS: atom_id res chain seq x y z
N MET A 1 12.74 8.29 -3.63
CA MET A 1 12.56 6.88 -3.25
C MET A 1 12.92 6.74 -1.78
N ARG A 2 11.92 6.80 -0.88
CA ARG A 2 12.17 6.50 0.53
C ARG A 2 12.35 4.99 0.65
N GLY A 3 13.47 4.56 1.21
CA GLY A 3 13.83 3.15 1.30
C GLY A 3 12.81 2.37 2.14
N PHE A 4 12.29 1.30 1.56
CA PHE A 4 11.45 0.30 2.21
C PHE A 4 12.20 -0.29 3.42
N LYS A 5 11.62 -0.22 4.63
CA LYS A 5 12.26 -0.80 5.82
C LYS A 5 11.71 -2.20 6.06
N SER A 6 12.58 -3.20 6.12
CA SER A 6 12.17 -4.54 6.56
C SER A 6 11.77 -4.52 8.04
N HIS A 7 10.79 -5.34 8.46
CA HIS A 7 10.42 -5.44 9.86
C HIS A 7 11.64 -5.81 10.71
N PRO A 8 12.00 -5.02 11.74
CA PRO A 8 13.31 -5.07 12.39
C PRO A 8 13.61 -6.42 13.06
N ARG A 9 12.57 -7.18 13.41
CA ARG A 9 12.72 -8.47 14.08
C ARG A 9 12.75 -9.67 13.12
N LEU A 10 12.11 -9.55 11.96
CA LEU A 10 11.88 -10.66 11.03
C LEU A 10 12.69 -10.53 9.74
N GLN A 11 13.29 -9.36 9.49
CA GLN A 11 14.02 -9.02 8.25
C GLN A 11 13.21 -9.32 6.98
N ARG A 12 11.88 -9.17 7.08
CA ARG A 12 10.93 -9.38 5.98
C ARG A 12 10.03 -8.16 5.83
N PHE A 13 9.55 -7.97 4.62
CA PHE A 13 8.47 -7.03 4.35
C PHE A 13 7.16 -7.60 4.88
N VAL A 14 6.35 -6.73 5.47
CA VAL A 14 5.01 -7.06 5.95
C VAL A 14 4.04 -6.28 5.08
N ILE A 15 3.16 -7.01 4.41
CA ILE A 15 2.03 -6.43 3.69
C ILE A 15 0.81 -6.52 4.61
N VAL A 16 0.11 -5.41 4.77
CA VAL A 16 -1.16 -5.40 5.51
C VAL A 16 -2.31 -5.40 4.51
N GLU A 17 -3.11 -6.47 4.55
CA GLU A 17 -4.28 -6.62 3.70
C GLU A 17 -5.56 -6.12 4.40
N GLY A 18 -6.52 -5.64 3.61
CA GLY A 18 -7.83 -5.19 4.11
C GLY A 18 -7.88 -3.73 4.58
N VAL A 19 -7.03 -2.84 4.05
CA VAL A 19 -7.11 -1.40 4.36
C VAL A 19 -8.30 -0.77 3.61
N GLU A 20 -9.31 -0.33 4.36
CA GLU A 20 -10.55 0.21 3.84
C GLU A 20 -10.74 1.70 4.18
N THR A 21 -10.12 2.19 5.26
CA THR A 21 -10.28 3.58 5.73
C THR A 21 -8.95 4.30 5.96
N LEU A 22 -9.02 5.63 6.04
CA LEU A 22 -7.86 6.48 6.33
C LEU A 22 -7.33 6.25 7.76
N GLU A 23 -8.21 6.00 8.71
CA GLU A 23 -7.85 5.74 10.11
C GLU A 23 -7.03 4.44 10.23
N GLN A 24 -7.41 3.41 9.48
CA GLN A 24 -6.66 2.16 9.40
C GLN A 24 -5.28 2.41 8.78
N LEU A 25 -5.19 3.16 7.69
CA LEU A 25 -3.91 3.54 7.08
C LEU A 25 -3.02 4.30 8.08
N ALA A 26 -3.56 5.30 8.76
CA ALA A 26 -2.82 6.10 9.75
C ALA A 26 -2.31 5.24 10.92
N PHE A 27 -3.12 4.29 11.40
CA PHE A 27 -2.70 3.34 12.41
C PHE A 27 -1.50 2.49 11.93
N LEU A 28 -1.56 1.96 10.72
CA LEU A 28 -0.48 1.13 10.16
C LEU A 28 0.81 1.93 9.93
N GLN A 29 0.70 3.17 9.47
CA GLN A 29 1.84 4.09 9.34
C GLN A 29 2.53 4.33 10.68
N ALA A 30 1.77 4.59 11.75
CA ALA A 30 2.32 4.81 13.08
C ALA A 30 3.07 3.59 13.64
N HIS A 31 2.75 2.38 13.17
CA HIS A 31 3.39 1.13 13.57
C HIS A 31 4.51 0.67 12.62
N GLY A 32 4.85 1.50 11.61
CA GLY A 32 5.95 1.23 10.69
C GLY A 32 5.65 0.14 9.67
N CYS A 33 4.39 0.03 9.23
CA CYS A 33 4.04 -0.78 8.06
C CYS A 33 4.28 0.01 6.77
N ASP A 34 5.14 -0.52 5.90
CA ASP A 34 5.53 0.15 4.65
C ASP A 34 4.59 -0.16 3.48
N GLU A 35 3.84 -1.27 3.54
CA GLU A 35 2.99 -1.74 2.44
C GLU A 35 1.57 -2.09 2.92
N GLY A 36 0.58 -1.74 2.10
CA GLY A 36 -0.82 -2.01 2.37
C GLY A 36 -1.61 -2.32 1.10
N GLN A 37 -2.60 -3.20 1.23
CA GLN A 37 -3.56 -3.54 0.18
C GLN A 37 -4.98 -3.44 0.74
N GLY A 38 -5.89 -2.87 -0.04
CA GLY A 38 -7.30 -2.84 0.30
C GLY A 38 -8.08 -1.80 -0.48
N TYR A 39 -9.40 -1.74 -0.23
CA TYR A 39 -10.33 -0.91 -0.99
C TYR A 39 -10.09 0.59 -0.83
N TYR A 40 -9.40 1.01 0.24
CA TYR A 40 -8.94 2.38 0.39
C TYR A 40 -8.05 2.82 -0.78
N PHE A 41 -7.20 1.93 -1.27
CA PHE A 41 -6.30 2.21 -2.39
C PHE A 41 -6.95 1.95 -3.74
N SER A 42 -7.53 0.76 -3.90
CA SER A 42 -8.20 0.33 -5.12
C SER A 42 -9.07 -0.89 -4.85
N ARG A 43 -10.21 -0.97 -5.52
CA ARG A 43 -10.92 -2.25 -5.65
C ARG A 43 -10.14 -3.20 -6.58
N PRO A 44 -10.38 -4.53 -6.50
CA PRO A 44 -9.93 -5.46 -7.53
C PRO A 44 -10.42 -5.00 -8.89
N VAL A 45 -9.50 -4.99 -9.86
CA VAL A 45 -9.75 -4.56 -11.24
C VAL A 45 -9.50 -5.70 -12.20
N VAL A 46 -10.13 -5.65 -13.37
CA VAL A 46 -9.86 -6.64 -14.43
C VAL A 46 -8.49 -6.39 -15.06
N ALA A 47 -7.92 -7.42 -15.70
CA ALA A 47 -6.57 -7.37 -16.26
C ALA A 47 -6.32 -6.16 -17.19
N GLN A 48 -7.30 -5.78 -18.02
CA GLN A 48 -7.17 -4.63 -18.92
C GLN A 48 -7.07 -3.30 -18.16
N GLN A 49 -7.80 -3.17 -17.04
CA GLN A 49 -7.72 -1.99 -16.18
C GLN A 49 -6.41 -1.98 -15.41
N PHE A 50 -5.95 -3.14 -14.92
CA PHE A 50 -4.66 -3.29 -14.28
C PHE A 50 -3.50 -2.87 -15.20
N ALA A 51 -3.52 -3.30 -16.47
CA ALA A 51 -2.52 -2.89 -17.46
C ALA A 51 -2.44 -1.36 -17.61
N LYS A 52 -3.59 -0.67 -17.66
CA LYS A 52 -3.63 0.79 -17.70
C LYS A 52 -3.04 1.43 -16.44
N LEU A 53 -3.30 0.86 -15.25
CA LEU A 53 -2.72 1.35 -14.00
C LEU A 53 -1.19 1.24 -13.98
N LEU A 54 -0.62 0.22 -14.65
CA LEU A 54 0.84 0.10 -14.79
C LEU A 54 1.44 1.19 -15.70
N GLU A 55 0.70 1.63 -16.73
CA GLU A 55 1.13 2.68 -17.65
C GLU A 55 1.02 4.08 -17.03
N THR A 56 -0.10 4.36 -16.37
CA THR A 56 -0.38 5.70 -15.82
C THR A 56 0.17 5.90 -14.41
N GLY A 57 0.57 4.80 -13.76
CA GLY A 57 0.79 4.75 -12.32
C GLY A 57 -0.53 4.77 -11.55
N ILE A 58 -0.47 4.35 -10.29
CA ILE A 58 -1.54 4.59 -9.32
C ILE A 58 -1.29 6.00 -8.76
N SER A 59 -2.25 6.92 -8.93
CA SER A 59 -2.25 8.19 -8.20
C SER A 59 -2.62 7.93 -6.72
N ALA A 60 -1.87 7.07 -6.06
CA ALA A 60 -1.89 7.02 -4.61
C ALA A 60 -1.16 8.28 -4.19
N THR A 61 -1.90 9.24 -3.67
CA THR A 61 -1.41 10.44 -3.02
C THR A 61 -0.11 10.09 -2.31
N VAL A 62 0.99 10.57 -2.86
CA VAL A 62 2.33 10.18 -2.47
C VAL A 62 2.47 10.48 -0.98
N TRP A 63 2.75 9.43 -0.21
CA TRP A 63 3.18 9.45 1.18
C TRP A 63 4.00 10.71 1.46
N ASN A 64 3.55 11.58 2.36
CA ASN A 64 4.32 12.73 2.84
C ASN A 64 5.38 12.28 3.86
#